data_AF-A0A2E5MZG0-F1
#
_entry.id   AF-A0A2E5MZG0-F1
#
_cell.length_a   1.000
_cell.length_b   1.000
_cell.length_c   1.000
_cell.angle_alpha   90.00
_cell.angle_beta   90.00
_cell.angle_gamma   90.00
#
_symmetry.space_group_name_H-M   'P 1'
#
loop_
_entity.id
_entity.type
_entity.pdbx_description
1 polymer ?
#
loop_
_entity_poly.entity_id
_entity_poly.type
_entity_poly.pdbx_seq_one_letter_code
_entity_poly.pdbx_strand_id
1 'polypeptide(L)'
;MFNRIFKVACWHLLGISIFCVLMKSSDMIFGTTIINFLFETTNGVWALNGVGIISVSIAVWDGQFANMVKKSHWSQREQLPDTEIN
;
A
#
# COMPACT_ATOMS: atom_id res chain seq x y z
N MET A 1 -13.74 -5.61 -6.69
CA MET A 1 -12.79 -6.24 -5.73
C MET A 1 -11.35 -6.22 -6.25
N PHE A 2 -11.12 -6.61 -7.51
CA PHE A 2 -9.80 -6.63 -8.17
C PHE A 2 -9.00 -5.32 -8.08
N ASN A 3 -9.66 -4.17 -8.33
CA ASN A 3 -9.01 -2.86 -8.29
C ASN A 3 -8.47 -2.48 -6.89
N ARG A 4 -9.07 -3.03 -5.82
CA ARG A 4 -8.64 -2.78 -4.43
C ARG A 4 -7.38 -3.57 -4.10
N ILE A 5 -7.35 -4.85 -4.46
CA ILE A 5 -6.20 -5.73 -4.24
C ILE A 5 -5.00 -5.22 -5.03
N PHE A 6 -5.22 -4.81 -6.29
CA PHE A 6 -4.18 -4.21 -7.12
C PHE A 6 -3.61 -2.94 -6.47
N LYS A 7 -4.46 -2.03 -6.00
CA LYS A 7 -3.99 -0.80 -5.34
C LYS A 7 -3.21 -1.10 -4.06
N VAL A 8 -3.64 -2.07 -3.25
CA VAL A 8 -2.91 -2.51 -2.05
C VAL A 8 -1.54 -3.09 -2.41
N ALA A 9 -1.47 -3.95 -3.42
CA ALA A 9 -0.21 -4.52 -3.91
C ALA A 9 0.73 -3.43 -4.44
N CYS A 10 0.21 -2.43 -5.16
CA CYS A 10 1.02 -1.29 -5.62
C CYS A 10 1.60 -0.49 -4.45
N TRP A 11 0.81 -0.19 -3.41
CA TRP A 11 1.33 0.52 -2.23
C TRP A 11 2.35 -0.30 -1.46
N HIS A 12 2.13 -1.61 -1.31
CA HIS A 12 3.08 -2.52 -0.69
C HIS A 12 4.42 -2.53 -1.43
N LEU A 13 4.38 -2.73 -2.76
CA LEU A 13 5.59 -2.71 -3.60
C LEU A 13 6.27 -1.34 -3.64
N LEU A 14 5.50 -0.25 -3.64
CA LEU A 14 6.04 1.11 -3.64
C LEU A 14 6.79 1.41 -2.33
N GLY A 15 6.22 1.02 -1.19
CA GLY A 15 6.90 1.14 0.10
C GLY A 15 8.21 0.37 0.15
N ILE A 16 8.20 -0.88 -0.30
CA ILE A 16 9.41 -1.71 -0.41
C ILE A 16 10.42 -1.08 -1.35
N SER A 17 9.99 -0.60 -2.52
CA SER A 17 10.88 0.00 -3.53
C SER A 17 11.58 1.25 -2.99
N ILE A 18 10.86 2.15 -2.32
CA ILE A 18 11.45 3.36 -1.74
C ILE A 18 12.48 2.97 -0.67
N PHE A 19 12.14 2.02 0.19
CA PHE A 19 13.06 1.54 1.22
C PHE A 19 14.33 0.90 0.64
N CYS A 20 14.20 0.08 -0.40
CA CYS A 20 15.36 -0.51 -1.08
C CYS A 20 16.27 0.56 -1.70
N VAL A 21 15.70 1.62 -2.29
CA VAL A 21 16.49 2.75 -2.81
C VAL A 21 17.26 3.43 -1.69
N LEU A 22 16.62 3.74 -0.57
CA LEU A 22 17.28 4.35 0.59
C LEU A 22 18.41 3.48 1.13
N MET A 23 18.17 2.17 1.28
CA MET A 23 19.19 1.23 1.74
C MET A 23 20.36 1.11 0.77
N LYS A 24 20.10 1.10 -0.54
CA LYS A 24 21.16 1.08 -1.55
C LYS A 24 21.98 2.37 -1.53
N SER A 25 21.33 3.52 -1.35
CA SER A 25 22.01 4.81 -1.20
C SER A 25 22.88 4.82 0.07
N SER A 26 22.39 4.31 1.19
CA SER A 26 23.17 4.16 2.42
C SER A 26 24.39 3.25 2.21
N ASP A 27 24.22 2.11 1.54
CA ASP A 27 25.32 1.19 1.22
C ASP A 27 26.42 1.89 0.40
N MET A 28 26.05 2.74 -0.56
CA MET A 28 27.03 3.50 -1.35
C MET A 28 27.77 4.56 -0.52
N ILE A 29 27.12 5.17 0.46
CA ILE A 29 27.72 6.23 1.30
C ILE A 29 28.65 5.62 2.35
N PHE A 30 28.20 4.55 3.01
CA PHE A 30 28.88 3.98 4.17
C PHE A 30 29.74 2.76 3.84
N GLY A 31 29.73 2.30 2.58
CA GLY A 31 30.47 1.10 2.16
C GLY A 31 29.92 -0.19 2.77
N THR A 32 28.65 -0.19 3.17
CA THR A 32 27.96 -1.35 3.75
C THR A 32 27.32 -2.23 2.67
N THR A 33 26.85 -3.41 3.06
CA THR A 33 26.15 -4.38 2.20
C THR A 33 24.79 -4.78 2.78
N ILE A 34 24.09 -3.83 3.38
CA ILE A 34 22.79 -4.04 4.03
C ILE A 34 21.75 -4.50 3.01
N ILE A 35 21.81 -4.02 1.77
CA ILE A 35 20.90 -4.44 0.71
C ILE A 35 21.02 -5.93 0.42
N ASN A 36 22.23 -6.50 0.45
CA ASN A 36 22.42 -7.93 0.19
C ASN A 36 21.83 -8.75 1.34
N PHE A 37 22.05 -8.34 2.59
CA PHE A 37 21.44 -8.97 3.75
C PHE A 37 19.90 -9.01 3.68
N LEU A 38 19.27 -7.93 3.19
CA LEU A 38 17.81 -7.83 3.05
C LEU A 38 17.23 -8.87 2.08
N PHE A 39 17.95 -9.26 1.03
CA PHE A 39 17.47 -10.20 0.03
C PHE A 39 17.99 -11.64 0.21
N GLU A 40 19.14 -11.82 0.85
CA GLU A 40 19.78 -13.13 1.00
C GLU A 40 19.37 -13.87 2.28
N THR A 41 18.80 -13.15 3.26
CA THR A 41 18.40 -13.76 4.55
C THR A 41 16.89 -13.77 4.72
N THR A 42 16.38 -14.83 5.35
CA THR A 42 14.96 -14.93 5.71
C THR A 42 14.50 -13.76 6.59
N ASN A 43 15.35 -13.33 7.52
CA ASN A 43 15.07 -12.18 8.38
C ASN A 43 15.01 -10.87 7.58
N GLY A 44 15.88 -10.72 6.57
CA GLY A 44 15.85 -9.60 5.63
C GLY A 44 14.55 -9.53 4.84
N VAL A 45 14.08 -10.67 4.32
CA VAL A 45 12.81 -10.74 3.59
C VAL A 45 11.62 -10.41 4.50
N TRP A 46 11.64 -10.85 5.76
CA TRP A 46 10.63 -10.46 6.75
C TRP A 46 10.66 -8.96 7.05
N ALA A 47 11.84 -8.35 7.14
CA ALA A 47 11.97 -6.90 7.31
C ALA A 47 11.37 -6.15 6.10
N LEU A 48 11.67 -6.58 4.88
CA LEU A 48 11.07 -6.02 3.65
C LEU A 48 9.54 -6.16 3.65
N ASN A 49 9.02 -7.32 4.04
CA ASN A 49 7.58 -7.52 4.13
C ASN A 49 6.94 -6.62 5.18
N GLY A 50 7.59 -6.44 6.34
CA GLY A 50 7.17 -5.50 7.38
C GLY A 50 7.07 -4.06 6.87
N VAL A 51 8.08 -3.60 6.12
CA VAL A 51 8.05 -2.28 5.45
C VAL A 51 6.86 -2.15 4.50
N GLY A 52 6.60 -3.19 3.69
CA GLY A 52 5.44 -3.21 2.79
C GLY A 52 4.11 -3.12 3.54
N ILE A 53 3.95 -3.83 4.66
CA ILE A 53 2.76 -3.78 5.51
C ILE A 53 2.57 -2.39 6.14
N ILE A 54 3.65 -1.77 6.62
CA ILE A 54 3.62 -0.40 7.18
C ILE A 54 3.18 0.59 6.10
N SER A 55 3.73 0.48 4.89
CA SER A 55 3.37 1.36 3.78
C SER A 55 1.88 1.28 3.42
N VAL A 56 1.32 0.07 3.34
CA VAL A 56 -0.13 -0.12 3.13
C VAL A 56 -0.92 0.46 4.31
N SER A 57 -0.48 0.25 5.55
CA SER A 57 -1.18 0.74 6.74
C SER A 57 -1.25 2.27 6.75
N ILE A 58 -0.15 2.94 6.39
CA ILE A 58 -0.10 4.41 6.24
C ILE A 58 -1.03 4.87 5.13
N ALA A 59 -1.02 4.22 3.96
CA ALA A 59 -1.91 4.57 2.87
C ALA A 59 -3.40 4.39 3.23
N VAL A 60 -3.74 3.38 4.03
CA VAL A 60 -5.10 3.19 4.56
C VAL A 60 -5.46 4.31 5.55
N TRP A 61 -4.55 4.64 6.47
CA TRP A 61 -4.71 5.70 7.45
C TRP A 61 -4.91 7.08 6.82
N ASP A 62 -4.12 7.41 5.80
CA ASP A 62 -4.19 8.67 5.04
C ASP A 62 -5.44 8.77 4.14
N GLY A 63 -6.38 7.83 4.25
CA GLY A 63 -7.67 7.90 3.58
C GLY A 63 -7.65 7.61 2.08
N GLN A 64 -6.49 7.25 1.51
CA GLN A 64 -6.35 6.82 0.11
C GLN A 64 -7.22 5.60 -0.23
N PHE A 65 -7.63 4.84 0.80
CA PHE A 65 -8.62 3.75 0.69
C PHE A 65 -9.98 4.11 1.30
N ALA A 66 -10.03 4.91 2.36
CA ALA A 66 -11.28 5.30 3.04
C ALA A 66 -12.22 6.16 2.15
N ASN A 67 -11.67 7.07 1.34
CA ASN A 67 -12.45 7.89 0.41
C ASN A 67 -13.11 7.08 -0.72
N MET A 68 -12.63 5.86 -1.01
CA MET A 68 -13.27 4.94 -1.96
C MET A 68 -14.33 4.02 -1.35
N VAL A 69 -14.38 3.88 -0.02
CA VAL A 69 -15.45 3.15 0.67
C VAL A 69 -16.69 4.04 0.81
N LYS A 70 -16.52 5.35 1.04
CA LYS A 70 -17.65 6.29 1.11
C LYS A 70 -18.45 6.39 -0.19
N LYS A 71 -17.81 6.28 -1.36
CA LYS A 71 -18.51 6.39 -2.65
C LYS A 71 -19.54 5.26 -2.89
N SER A 72 -19.37 4.06 -2.33
CA SER A 72 -20.35 2.98 -2.54
C SER A 72 -21.58 3.07 -1.65
N HIS A 73 -21.51 3.77 -0.51
CA HIS A 73 -22.68 3.97 0.35
C HIS A 73 -23.53 5.18 -0.07
N TRP A 74 -22.93 6.18 -0.71
CA TRP A 74 -23.68 7.37 -1.17
C TRP A 74 -24.38 7.13 -2.51
N SER A 75 -23.76 6.40 -3.45
CA SER A 75 -24.41 6.12 -4.75
C SER A 75 -25.55 5.09 -4.68
N GLN A 76 -25.66 4.33 -3.58
CA GLN A 76 -26.83 3.46 -3.33
C GLN A 76 -28.03 4.22 -2.77
N ARG A 77 -27.86 5.44 -2.23
CA ARG A 77 -28.98 6.28 -1.79
C ARG A 77 -29.63 7.07 -2.93
N GLU A 78 -28.92 7.26 -4.05
CA GLU A 78 -29.45 7.93 -5.24
C GLU A 78 -30.14 6.95 -6.21
N GLN A 79 -30.15 5.64 -5.93
CA GLN A 79 -30.87 4.63 -6.73
C GLN A 79 -32.16 4.15 -6.04
N LEU A 80 -32.80 4.98 -5.23
CA LEU A 80 -34.20 4.77 -4.91
C LEU A 80 -35.02 5.29 -6.11
N PRO A 81 -35.77 4.43 -6.82
CA PRO A 81 -36.59 4.88 -7.92
C PRO A 81 -37.65 5.85 -7.37
N ASP A 82 -37.87 6.94 -8.09
CA ASP A 82 -39.04 7.79 -7.90
C ASP A 82 -40.28 6.92 -7.94
N THR A 83 -40.87 6.64 -6.77
CA THR A 83 -42.24 6.16 -6.68
C THR A 83 -43.11 7.27 -7.25
N GLU A 84 -43.48 7.13 -8.52
CA GLU A 84 -44.59 7.84 -9.15
C GLU A 84 -45.82 7.69 -8.26
N ILE A 85 -46.21 8.78 -7.61
CA ILE A 85 -47.49 8.90 -6.93
C ILE A 85 -48.52 9.24 -8.02
N ASN A 86 -49.31 8.25 -8.42
CA ASN A 86 -50.62 8.48 -9.05
C ASN A 86 -51.65 8.83 -7.99
#